data_AF-A0A813DE29-F1
#
_entry.id   AF-A0A813DE29-F1
#
_cell.length_a   1.000
_cell.length_b   1.000
_cell.length_c   1.000
_cell.angle_alpha   90.00
_cell.angle_beta   90.00
_cell.angle_gamma   90.00
#
_symmetry.space_group_name_H-M   'P 1'
#
loop_
_entity.id
_entity.type
_entity.pdbx_description
1 polymer ?
#
loop_
_entity_poly.entity_id
_entity_poly.type
_entity_poly.pdbx_seq_one_letter_code
_entity_poly.pdbx_strand_id
1 'polypeptide(L)'
;MCVLQLLRLHLTTPGSNVLILCFSLFLINSGQSWVAARKYILYGLLIDKKGDPVGPDSDEFANLKVGVMIGGPFEDVSGPALNNFIKFVGVFAFVTEGMYDPTPERTWPYGFACIFASLVLVAASKWGLSLGLSCVTSFLKQRQLQREKLEARHVQEEDAYDEDALEDDEDMPAITAG
;
A
#
# COMPACT_ATOMS: atom_id res chain seq x y z
N MET A 1 -33.74 -14.89 -16.30
CA MET A 1 -33.00 -13.80 -15.63
C MET A 1 -32.88 -14.03 -14.11
N CYS A 2 -33.93 -14.47 -13.41
CA CYS A 2 -33.92 -14.70 -11.94
C CYS A 2 -32.86 -15.68 -11.40
N VAL A 3 -32.72 -16.88 -11.97
CA VAL A 3 -31.73 -17.87 -11.46
C VAL A 3 -30.27 -17.43 -11.66
N LEU A 4 -30.02 -16.61 -12.69
CA LEU A 4 -28.69 -16.01 -12.93
C LEU A 4 -28.37 -14.93 -11.88
N GLN A 5 -29.38 -14.25 -11.33
CA GLN A 5 -29.22 -13.29 -10.24
C GLN A 5 -29.02 -13.99 -8.90
N LEU A 6 -29.78 -15.06 -8.62
CA LEU A 6 -29.60 -15.90 -7.42
C LEU A 6 -28.22 -16.56 -7.37
N LEU A 7 -27.75 -17.15 -8.48
CA LEU A 7 -26.43 -17.78 -8.53
C LEU A 7 -25.30 -16.75 -8.41
N ARG A 8 -25.47 -15.55 -8.98
CA ARG A 8 -24.54 -14.43 -8.80
C ARG A 8 -24.52 -13.94 -7.36
N LEU A 9 -25.67 -13.90 -6.68
CA LEU A 9 -25.76 -13.54 -5.26
C LEU A 9 -24.98 -14.55 -4.42
N HIS A 10 -25.22 -15.85 -4.60
CA HIS A 10 -24.58 -16.90 -3.80
C HIS A 10 -23.07 -17.06 -4.04
N LEU A 11 -22.57 -16.88 -5.26
CA LEU A 11 -21.13 -16.99 -5.55
C LEU A 11 -20.34 -15.72 -5.24
N THR A 12 -20.94 -14.53 -5.37
CA THR A 12 -20.24 -13.26 -5.16
C THR A 12 -20.19 -12.85 -3.69
N THR A 13 -21.24 -13.15 -2.92
CA THR A 13 -21.36 -12.80 -1.49
C THR A 13 -20.21 -13.33 -0.62
N PRO A 14 -19.77 -14.61 -0.71
CA PRO A 14 -18.68 -15.09 0.14
C PRO A 14 -17.36 -14.39 -0.20
N GLY A 15 -17.07 -14.16 -1.48
CA GLY A 15 -15.85 -13.47 -1.92
C GLY A 15 -15.82 -12.00 -1.48
N SER A 16 -16.93 -11.28 -1.64
CA SER A 16 -17.02 -9.88 -1.20
C SER A 16 -16.93 -9.75 0.31
N ASN A 17 -17.54 -10.67 1.07
CA ASN A 17 -17.54 -10.61 2.53
C ASN A 17 -16.13 -10.79 3.10
N VAL A 18 -15.31 -11.68 2.53
CA VAL A 18 -13.90 -11.85 2.93
C VAL A 18 -13.10 -10.57 2.64
N LEU A 19 -13.27 -9.96 1.47
CA LEU A 19 -12.59 -8.71 1.11
C LEU A 19 -12.99 -7.57 2.04
N ILE A 20 -14.29 -7.40 2.32
CA ILE A 20 -14.80 -6.36 3.22
C ILE A 20 -14.29 -6.59 4.65
N LEU A 21 -14.24 -7.84 5.12
CA LEU A 21 -13.70 -8.18 6.44
C LEU A 21 -12.21 -7.79 6.54
N CYS A 22 -11.39 -8.22 5.58
CA CYS A 22 -9.98 -7.88 5.55
C CYS A 22 -9.76 -6.36 5.50
N PHE A 23 -10.56 -5.65 4.72
CA PHE A 23 -10.47 -4.20 4.61
C PHE A 23 -10.92 -3.48 5.88
N SER A 24 -12.01 -3.94 6.52
CA SER A 24 -12.48 -3.43 7.81
C SER A 24 -11.40 -3.58 8.89
N LEU A 25 -10.76 -4.75 8.97
CA LEU A 25 -9.65 -4.99 9.90
C LEU A 25 -8.46 -4.08 9.61
N PHE A 26 -8.12 -3.88 8.34
CA PHE A 26 -7.03 -2.99 7.95
C PHE A 26 -7.29 -1.54 8.39
N LEU A 27 -8.50 -1.02 8.16
CA LEU A 27 -8.87 0.35 8.53
C LEU A 27 -8.81 0.58 10.04
N ILE A 28 -9.36 -0.35 10.82
CA ILE A 28 -9.36 -0.27 12.29
C ILE A 28 -7.92 -0.28 12.83
N ASN A 29 -7.09 -1.24 12.38
CA ASN A 29 -5.72 -1.35 12.87
C ASN A 29 -4.85 -0.15 12.43
N SER A 30 -5.07 0.36 11.21
CA SER A 30 -4.34 1.51 10.71
C SER A 30 -4.67 2.78 11.51
N GLY A 31 -5.96 3.05 11.78
CA GLY A 31 -6.38 4.19 12.60
C GLY A 31 -5.79 4.15 14.02
N GLN A 32 -5.90 2.99 14.69
CA GLN A 32 -5.34 2.76 16.01
C GLN A 32 -3.82 2.97 16.05
N SER A 33 -3.12 2.53 15.00
CA SER A 33 -1.65 2.67 14.91
C SER A 33 -1.23 4.15 14.88
N TRP A 34 -1.96 5.01 14.16
CA TRP A 34 -1.68 6.45 14.12
C TRP A 34 -1.89 7.11 15.49
N VAL A 35 -2.96 6.74 16.20
CA VAL A 35 -3.23 7.25 17.55
C VAL A 35 -2.18 6.75 18.55
N ALA A 36 -1.78 5.48 18.46
CA ALA A 36 -0.76 4.88 19.30
C ALA A 36 0.62 5.52 19.07
N ALA A 37 1.02 5.74 17.82
CA ALA A 37 2.26 6.43 17.47
C ALA A 37 2.30 7.86 18.05
N ARG A 38 1.18 8.60 17.99
CA ARG A 38 1.10 9.94 18.58
C ARG A 38 1.24 9.91 20.11
N LYS A 39 0.61 8.94 20.78
CA LYS A 39 0.76 8.74 22.23
C LYS A 39 2.19 8.34 22.59
N TYR A 40 2.86 7.56 21.75
CA TYR A 40 4.26 7.14 21.95
C TYR A 40 5.21 8.34 22.04
N ILE A 41 5.08 9.32 21.14
CA ILE A 41 5.83 10.59 21.23
C ILE A 41 5.42 11.38 22.47
N LEU A 42 4.12 11.45 22.79
CA LEU A 42 3.64 12.21 23.96
C LEU A 42 4.17 11.66 25.29
N TYR A 43 4.42 10.36 25.37
CA TYR A 43 5.04 9.73 26.54
C TYR A 43 6.57 9.86 26.56
N GLY A 44 7.18 10.53 25.57
CA GLY A 44 8.63 10.74 25.49
C GLY A 44 9.42 9.46 25.21
N LEU A 45 8.77 8.43 24.64
CA LEU A 45 9.41 7.15 24.34
C LEU A 45 10.25 7.21 23.05
N LEU A 46 9.99 8.19 22.18
CA LEU A 46 10.78 8.44 20.99
C LEU A 46 11.98 9.33 21.35
N ILE A 47 13.18 8.85 21.06
CA ILE A 47 14.44 9.54 21.36
C ILE A 47 15.11 9.96 20.05
N ASP A 48 15.58 11.21 19.98
CA ASP A 48 16.35 11.71 18.84
C ASP A 48 17.79 11.17 18.84
N LYS A 49 18.53 11.34 17.74
CA LYS A 49 19.95 10.96 17.58
C LYS A 49 20.87 11.53 18.66
N LYS A 50 20.44 12.62 19.32
CA LYS A 50 21.17 13.30 20.40
C LYS A 50 20.87 12.72 21.79
N GLY A 51 19.93 11.78 21.90
CA GLY A 51 19.54 11.18 23.19
C GLY A 51 18.40 11.91 23.91
N ASP A 52 17.88 12.99 23.34
CA ASP A 52 16.78 13.78 23.92
C ASP A 52 15.40 13.25 23.48
N PRO A 53 14.39 13.24 24.36
CA PRO A 53 13.04 12.82 24.01
C PRO A 53 12.37 13.81 23.05
N VAL A 54 11.77 13.29 21.99
CA VAL A 54 11.05 14.08 20.98
C VAL A 54 9.74 14.58 21.60
N GLY A 55 9.62 15.90 21.69
CA GLY A 55 8.49 16.58 22.32
C GLY A 55 7.31 16.88 21.37
N PRO A 56 6.22 17.44 21.92
CA PRO A 56 5.04 17.83 21.15
C PRO A 56 5.26 19.00 20.17
N ASP A 57 6.35 19.76 20.33
CA ASP A 57 6.72 20.87 19.44
C ASP A 57 7.57 20.41 18.22
N SER A 58 7.79 19.10 18.09
CA SER A 58 8.57 18.53 16.99
C SER A 58 7.78 18.42 15.68
N ASP A 59 8.49 18.45 14.56
CA ASP A 59 7.91 18.25 13.23
C ASP A 59 7.32 16.83 13.09
N GLU A 60 7.90 15.83 13.75
CA GLU A 60 7.39 14.46 13.83
C GLU A 60 5.99 14.42 14.47
N PHE A 61 5.80 15.18 15.56
CA PHE A 61 4.51 15.27 16.24
C PHE A 61 3.45 15.97 15.36
N ALA A 62 3.85 17.02 14.64
CA ALA A 62 2.99 17.70 13.68
C ALA A 62 2.54 16.76 12.53
N ASN A 63 3.45 15.94 12.01
CA ASN A 63 3.14 14.95 10.98
C ASN A 63 2.18 13.85 11.46
N LEU A 64 2.36 13.36 12.68
CA LEU A 64 1.43 12.38 13.28
C LEU A 64 0.03 12.96 13.51
N LYS A 65 -0.09 14.27 13.73
CA LYS A 65 -1.40 14.93 13.81
C LYS A 65 -2.18 14.76 12.51
N VAL A 66 -1.53 14.88 11.36
CA VAL A 66 -2.15 14.61 10.05
C VAL A 66 -2.56 13.14 9.95
N GLY A 67 -1.71 12.21 10.39
CA GLY A 67 -2.02 10.78 10.44
C GLY A 67 -3.26 10.46 11.28
N VAL A 68 -3.41 11.07 12.45
CA VAL A 68 -4.61 10.91 13.30
C VAL A 68 -5.86 11.52 12.65
N MET A 69 -5.74 12.63 11.92
CA MET A 69 -6.88 13.23 11.19
C MET A 69 -7.38 12.31 10.07
N ILE A 70 -6.47 11.58 9.41
CA ILE A 70 -6.84 10.58 8.38
C ILE A 70 -7.33 9.28 9.02
N GLY A 71 -6.68 8.85 10.10
CA GLY A 71 -6.97 7.60 10.80
C GLY A 71 -8.24 7.61 11.66
N GLY A 72 -8.66 8.77 12.16
CA GLY A 72 -9.88 8.91 12.98
C GLY A 72 -11.14 8.38 12.26
N PRO A 73 -11.45 8.85 11.03
CA PRO A 73 -12.55 8.30 10.24
C PRO A 73 -12.43 6.79 9.92
N PHE A 74 -11.21 6.24 9.92
CA PHE A 74 -10.97 4.82 9.67
C PHE A 74 -11.33 3.95 10.86
N GLU A 75 -10.90 4.35 12.05
CA GLU A 75 -11.16 3.66 13.31
C GLU A 75 -12.62 3.83 13.77
N ASP A 76 -13.14 5.06 13.77
CA ASP A 76 -14.39 5.39 14.46
C ASP A 76 -15.64 5.22 13.59
N VAL A 77 -15.50 5.29 12.27
CA VAL A 77 -16.64 5.34 11.34
C VAL A 77 -16.63 4.17 10.37
N SER A 78 -15.66 4.16 9.46
CA SER A 78 -15.69 3.27 8.29
C SER A 78 -15.37 1.80 8.65
N GLY A 79 -14.38 1.55 9.50
CA GLY A 79 -14.04 0.21 9.97
C GLY A 79 -15.22 -0.52 10.64
N PRO A 80 -15.81 0.03 11.72
CA PRO A 80 -16.98 -0.54 12.39
C PRO A 80 -18.22 -0.64 11.48
N ALA A 81 -18.45 0.36 10.62
CA ALA A 81 -19.58 0.36 9.68
C ALA A 81 -19.52 -0.80 8.68
N LEU A 82 -18.33 -1.14 8.17
CA LEU A 82 -18.15 -2.24 7.22
C LEU A 82 -18.47 -3.61 7.84
N ASN A 83 -18.19 -3.82 9.14
CA ASN A 83 -18.56 -5.05 9.84
C ASN A 83 -20.08 -5.19 9.96
N ASN A 84 -20.79 -4.09 10.25
CA ASN A 84 -22.25 -4.11 10.30
C ASN A 84 -22.87 -4.28 8.90
N PHE A 85 -22.23 -3.70 7.88
CA PHE A 85 -22.62 -3.84 6.48
C PHE A 85 -22.65 -5.31 6.02
N ILE A 86 -21.64 -6.12 6.36
CA ILE A 86 -21.62 -7.56 6.03
C ILE A 86 -22.86 -8.28 6.59
N LYS A 87 -23.20 -8.01 7.85
CA LYS A 87 -24.37 -8.61 8.51
C LYS A 87 -25.67 -8.21 7.82
N PHE A 88 -25.78 -6.93 7.46
CA PHE A 88 -26.95 -6.41 6.75
C PHE A 88 -27.11 -7.05 5.37
N VAL A 89 -26.04 -7.12 4.57
CA VAL A 89 -26.06 -7.77 3.26
C VAL A 89 -26.43 -9.25 3.37
N GLY A 90 -25.92 -9.95 4.39
CA GLY A 90 -26.28 -11.34 4.66
C GLY A 90 -27.76 -11.54 4.93
N VAL A 91 -28.34 -10.73 5.83
CA VAL A 91 -29.79 -10.80 6.15
C VAL A 91 -30.64 -10.36 4.95
N PHE A 92 -30.25 -9.31 4.24
CA PHE A 92 -30.97 -8.83 3.06
C PHE A 92 -30.98 -9.87 1.93
N ALA A 93 -29.84 -10.54 1.69
CA ALA A 93 -29.76 -11.63 0.72
C ALA A 93 -30.69 -12.80 1.09
N PHE A 94 -30.72 -13.18 2.36
CA PHE A 94 -31.60 -14.25 2.85
C PHE A 94 -33.09 -13.88 2.72
N VAL A 95 -33.49 -12.67 3.11
CA VAL A 95 -34.90 -12.25 3.02
C VAL A 95 -35.38 -12.14 1.57
N THR A 96 -34.50 -11.70 0.67
CA THR A 96 -34.85 -11.55 -0.75
C THR A 96 -34.76 -12.86 -1.53
N GLU A 97 -34.22 -13.93 -0.95
CA GLU A 97 -34.10 -15.26 -1.58
C GLU A 97 -35.46 -15.77 -2.10
N GLY A 98 -36.51 -15.66 -1.28
CA GLY A 98 -37.86 -16.11 -1.62
C GLY A 98 -38.56 -15.31 -2.73
N MET A 99 -38.01 -14.17 -3.17
CA MET A 99 -38.55 -13.39 -4.29
C MET A 99 -38.07 -13.87 -5.66
N TYR A 100 -37.07 -14.76 -5.71
CA TYR A 100 -36.48 -15.21 -6.97
C TYR A 100 -36.99 -16.61 -7.35
N ASP A 101 -37.65 -16.72 -8.51
CA ASP A 101 -38.27 -17.97 -8.99
C ASP A 101 -37.25 -19.10 -9.25
N PRO A 102 -37.44 -20.31 -8.67
CA PRO A 102 -36.57 -21.47 -8.85
C PRO A 102 -37.03 -22.33 -10.05
N THR A 103 -37.01 -21.80 -11.27
CA THR A 103 -37.26 -22.65 -12.46
C THR A 103 -35.95 -23.31 -12.93
N PRO A 104 -35.78 -24.65 -12.76
CA PRO A 104 -34.47 -25.30 -12.88
C PRO A 104 -34.11 -25.80 -14.29
N GLU A 105 -35.03 -25.76 -15.27
CA GLU A 105 -34.94 -26.68 -16.41
C GLU A 105 -34.05 -26.23 -17.58
N ARG A 106 -33.55 -24.98 -17.58
CA ARG A 106 -32.68 -24.46 -18.66
C ARG A 106 -31.48 -23.65 -18.18
N THR A 107 -31.14 -23.78 -16.90
CA THR A 107 -30.29 -22.84 -16.17
C THR A 107 -28.90 -23.37 -15.84
N TRP A 108 -28.71 -24.70 -15.90
CA TRP A 108 -27.41 -25.34 -15.74
C TRP A 108 -26.31 -24.87 -16.71
N PRO A 109 -26.55 -24.65 -18.02
CA PRO A 109 -25.50 -24.16 -18.93
C PRO A 109 -25.02 -22.76 -18.57
N TYR A 110 -25.89 -21.91 -18.03
CA TYR A 110 -25.52 -20.58 -17.56
C TYR A 110 -24.67 -20.63 -16.28
N GLY A 111 -24.89 -21.63 -15.42
CA GLY A 111 -24.05 -21.87 -14.24
C GLY A 111 -22.60 -22.19 -14.63
N PHE A 112 -22.41 -23.12 -15.57
CA PHE A 112 -21.08 -23.43 -16.09
C PHE A 112 -20.45 -22.26 -16.84
N ALA A 113 -21.23 -21.52 -17.63
CA ALA A 113 -20.76 -20.31 -18.30
C ALA A 113 -20.28 -19.25 -17.29
N CYS A 114 -20.99 -19.06 -16.18
CA CYS A 114 -20.58 -18.15 -15.12
C CYS A 114 -19.32 -18.63 -14.39
N ILE A 115 -19.20 -19.92 -14.04
CA ILE A 115 -17.99 -20.46 -13.41
C ILE A 115 -16.79 -20.29 -14.34
N PHE A 116 -16.96 -20.58 -15.63
CA PHE A 116 -15.91 -20.40 -16.63
C PHE A 116 -15.52 -18.92 -16.77
N ALA A 117 -16.50 -18.02 -16.87
CA ALA A 117 -16.25 -16.58 -16.91
C ALA A 117 -15.53 -16.07 -15.65
N SER A 118 -15.89 -16.55 -14.47
CA SER A 118 -15.21 -16.23 -13.21
C SER A 118 -13.78 -16.75 -13.18
N LEU A 119 -13.53 -17.98 -13.66
CA LEU A 119 -12.18 -18.54 -13.77
C LEU A 119 -11.31 -17.73 -14.74
N VAL A 120 -11.86 -17.36 -15.89
CA VAL A 120 -11.18 -16.50 -16.87
C VAL A 120 -10.87 -15.13 -16.27
N LEU A 121 -11.81 -14.52 -15.53
CA LEU A 121 -11.60 -13.24 -14.88
C LEU A 121 -10.50 -13.32 -13.80
N VAL A 122 -10.49 -14.38 -13.00
CA VAL A 122 -9.44 -14.61 -11.98
C VAL A 122 -8.08 -14.84 -12.63
N ALA A 123 -8.03 -15.62 -13.71
CA ALA A 123 -6.79 -15.85 -14.47
C ALA A 123 -6.28 -14.55 -15.11
N ALA A 124 -7.17 -13.77 -15.73
CA ALA A 124 -6.85 -12.47 -16.32
C ALA A 124 -6.37 -11.47 -15.25
N SER A 125 -7.02 -11.43 -14.08
CA SER A 125 -6.62 -10.57 -12.98
C SER A 125 -5.27 -10.98 -12.40
N LYS A 126 -5.01 -12.29 -12.24
CA LYS A 126 -3.68 -12.79 -11.84
C LYS A 126 -2.60 -12.45 -12.87
N TRP A 127 -2.90 -12.61 -14.16
CA TRP A 127 -1.94 -12.32 -15.22
C TRP A 127 -1.66 -10.81 -15.32
N GLY A 128 -2.70 -9.98 -15.22
CA GLY A 128 -2.58 -8.53 -15.15
C GLY A 128 -1.81 -8.04 -13.92
N LEU A 129 -2.08 -8.61 -12.75
CA LEU A 129 -1.35 -8.30 -11.51
C LEU A 129 0.12 -8.70 -11.64
N SER A 130 0.40 -9.87 -12.23
CA SER A 130 1.77 -10.33 -12.48
C SER A 130 2.51 -9.39 -13.43
N LEU A 131 1.90 -8.98 -14.53
CA LEU A 131 2.48 -8.03 -15.48
C LEU A 131 2.70 -6.65 -14.84
N GLY A 132 1.73 -6.17 -14.06
CA GLY A 132 1.84 -4.91 -13.32
C GLY A 132 2.97 -4.93 -12.29
N LEU A 133 3.06 -5.98 -11.48
CA LEU A 133 4.13 -6.17 -10.51
C LEU A 133 5.50 -6.27 -11.19
N SER A 134 5.61 -7.00 -12.30
CA SER A 134 6.84 -7.09 -13.10
C SER A 134 7.25 -5.74 -13.70
N CYS A 135 6.29 -4.91 -14.11
CA CYS A 135 6.56 -3.57 -14.61
C CYS A 135 7.05 -2.65 -13.48
N VAL A 136 6.38 -2.66 -12.32
CA VAL A 136 6.76 -1.87 -11.15
C VAL A 136 8.14 -2.26 -10.63
N THR A 137 8.43 -3.56 -10.52
CA THR A 137 9.74 -4.03 -10.06
C THR A 137 10.86 -3.63 -11.02
N SER A 138 10.60 -3.70 -12.33
CA SER A 138 11.54 -3.24 -13.36
C SER A 138 11.80 -1.73 -13.26
N PHE A 139 10.75 -0.94 -13.04
CA PHE A 139 10.86 0.51 -12.87
C PHE A 139 11.63 0.89 -11.60
N LEU A 140 11.36 0.22 -10.48
CA LEU A 140 12.08 0.43 -9.22
C LEU A 140 13.56 0.06 -9.36
N LYS A 141 13.86 -1.08 -10.03
CA LYS A 141 15.23 -1.50 -10.31
C LYS A 141 15.97 -0.48 -11.19
N GLN A 142 15.29 0.07 -12.20
CA GLN A 142 15.86 1.11 -13.06
C GLN A 142 16.17 2.40 -12.30
N ARG A 143 15.34 2.78 -11.32
CA ARG A 143 15.62 3.93 -10.43
C ARG A 143 16.80 3.69 -9.50
N GLN A 144 16.99 2.49 -8.98
CA GLN A 144 18.16 2.16 -8.16
C GLN A 144 19.46 2.29 -8.98
N LEU A 145 19.46 1.75 -10.20
CA LEU A 145 20.63 1.81 -11.10
C LEU A 145 21.00 3.24 -11.52
N GLN A 146 20.03 4.15 -11.62
CA GLN A 146 20.31 5.57 -11.87
C GLN A 146 20.97 6.25 -10.66
N ARG A 147 20.62 5.88 -9.42
CA ARG A 147 21.28 6.40 -8.22
C ARG A 147 22.72 5.92 -8.14
N GLU A 148 22.97 4.64 -8.36
CA GLU A 148 24.33 4.07 -8.39
C GLU A 148 25.22 4.74 -9.45
N LYS A 149 24.69 5.04 -10.64
CA LYS A 149 25.45 5.76 -11.68
C LYS A 149 25.74 7.22 -11.32
N LEU A 150 24.83 7.87 -10.60
CA LEU A 150 25.05 9.24 -10.14
C LEU A 150 26.14 9.26 -9.06
N GLU A 151 26.05 8.35 -8.08
CA GLU A 151 27.05 8.17 -7.03
C GLU A 151 28.43 7.84 -7.61
N ALA A 152 28.52 6.93 -8.58
CA ALA A 152 29.79 6.62 -9.25
C ALA A 152 30.38 7.80 -10.03
N ARG A 153 29.54 8.66 -10.63
CA ARG A 153 30.00 9.87 -11.31
C ARG A 153 30.55 10.90 -10.32
N HIS A 154 29.88 11.10 -9.19
CA HIS A 154 30.35 12.00 -8.15
C HIS A 154 31.71 11.59 -7.60
N VAL A 155 31.93 10.29 -7.36
CA VAL A 155 33.24 9.78 -6.91
C VAL A 155 34.32 10.01 -7.98
N GLN A 156 34.01 9.75 -9.25
CA GLN A 156 34.97 9.94 -10.35
C GLN A 156 35.31 11.41 -10.61
N GLU A 157 34.39 12.33 -10.33
CA GLU A 157 34.61 13.77 -10.42
C GLU A 157 35.46 14.27 -9.23
N GLU A 158 35.22 13.76 -8.01
CA GLU A 158 36.09 14.03 -6.85
C GLU A 158 37.53 13.52 -7.08
N ASP A 159 37.71 12.29 -7.56
CA ASP A 159 39.04 11.72 -7.83
C ASP A 159 39.83 12.54 -8.88
N ALA A 160 39.15 13.09 -9.90
CA ALA A 160 39.79 13.90 -10.94
C ALA A 160 40.23 15.28 -10.43
N TYR A 161 39.45 15.91 -9.54
CA TYR A 161 39.86 17.16 -8.89
C TYR A 161 41.08 16.98 -7.97
N ASP A 162 41.20 15.83 -7.31
CA ASP A 162 42.36 15.52 -6.47
C ASP A 162 43.62 15.22 -7.31
N GLU A 163 43.50 14.65 -8.51
CA GLU A 163 44.62 14.42 -9.45
C GLU A 163 45.14 15.74 -10.05
N ASP A 164 44.25 16.63 -10.50
CA ASP A 164 44.64 17.93 -11.08
C ASP A 164 45.26 18.88 -10.03
N ALA A 165 44.81 18.80 -8.77
CA ALA A 165 45.38 19.60 -7.67
C ALA A 165 46.82 19.20 -7.29
N LEU A 166 47.28 18.01 -7.68
CA LEU A 166 48.64 17.51 -7.44
C LEU A 166 49.62 17.88 -8.57
N GLU A 167 49.15 18.20 -9.77
CA GLU A 167 50.01 18.64 -10.89
C GLU A 167 50.42 20.13 -10.79
N ASP A 168 49.61 20.99 -10.16
CA ASP A 168 49.90 22.42 -10.03
C ASP A 168 50.98 22.78 -8.97
N ASP A 169 51.38 21.83 -8.11
CA ASP A 169 52.41 22.05 -7.07
C ASP A 169 53.86 21.76 -7.54
N GLU A 170 54.08 21.19 -8.73
CA GLU A 170 55.44 20.90 -9.23
C GLU A 170 56.14 22.11 -9.91
N ASP A 171 55.45 23.22 -10.16
CA ASP A 171 56.00 24.44 -10.80
C ASP A 171 56.32 25.58 -9.79
N MET A 172 56.99 25.26 -8.69
CA MET A 172 57.56 26.29 -7.78
C MET A 172 59.06 26.49 -8.03
N PRO A 173 59.52 27.64 -8.59
CA PRO A 173 60.93 27.88 -8.82
C PRO A 173 61.69 28.00 -7.49
N ALA A 174 62.64 27.09 -7.28
CA ALA A 174 63.55 27.10 -6.14
C ALA A 174 64.31 28.43 -6.06
N ILE A 175 63.97 29.24 -5.06
CA ILE A 175 64.73 30.44 -4.71
C ILE A 175 66.07 29.99 -4.13
N THR A 176 67.12 30.13 -4.95
CA THR A 176 68.52 29.97 -4.53
C THR A 176 68.88 31.05 -3.50
N ALA A 177 69.16 30.61 -2.27
CA ALA A 177 69.71 31.44 -1.21
C ALA A 177 71.15 31.85 -1.55
N GLY A 178 71.41 33.16 -1.50
CA GLY A 178 72.73 33.79 -1.53
C GLY A 178 72.89 34.70 -0.33
#